data_AF-A0A662XFN0-F1
#
_entry.id   AF-A0A662XFN0-F1
#
_cell.length_a   1.000
_cell.length_b   1.000
_cell.length_c   1.000
_cell.angle_alpha   90.00
_cell.angle_beta   90.00
_cell.angle_gamma   90.00
#
_symmetry.space_group_name_H-M   'P 1'
#
loop_
_entity.id
_entity.type
_entity.pdbx_description
1 polymer ?
#
loop_
_entity_poly.entity_id
_entity_poly.type
_entity_poly.pdbx_seq_one_letter_code
_entity_poly.pdbx_strand_id
1 'polypeptide(L)'
;MDLRDMELTMKPVAADGRHRSSVTTVDDDDDDLEEATTAVANAQLLAAKALELTQLQRTHDEYVKSSCEYERELETEVDRYEKKTQQLEQTTAQLERERSELHANIEGGREELQVAQRREHMLQTQLQEMKWKIQRLEQANDDLETAARIAQATIEDLQHKAETLLEQNVFLQHEKEELQRQFSAVNLTVEGTTAGPGAAATGATRPSSSRFSRKSSSQLTPEAANLQNGNKKKGRYPEVLETCIHLTCRKCRANKPHSHNTGSRASEGGKTSVGFFERLRLFLFGPER
;
A
#
# COMPACT_ATOMS: atom_id res chain seq x y z
N MET A 1 13.22 -2.89 -45.88
CA MET A 1 12.81 -2.87 -47.31
C MET A 1 13.94 -2.18 -48.04
N ASP A 2 14.77 -2.96 -48.72
CA ASP A 2 16.03 -2.54 -49.32
C ASP A 2 15.82 -1.81 -50.65
N LEU A 3 16.44 -0.63 -50.77
CA LEU A 3 16.52 0.19 -51.98
C LEU A 3 17.87 -0.05 -52.66
N ARG A 4 18.04 -1.18 -53.36
CA ARG A 4 19.31 -1.50 -54.05
C ARG A 4 19.21 -2.01 -55.49
N ASP A 5 18.08 -1.84 -56.17
CA ASP A 5 17.95 -2.26 -57.57
C ASP A 5 17.36 -1.13 -58.45
N MET A 6 18.19 -0.16 -58.82
CA MET A 6 17.93 0.72 -59.98
C MET A 6 19.25 1.08 -60.67
N GLU A 7 19.89 0.05 -61.23
CA GLU A 7 21.05 0.22 -62.11
C GLU A 7 20.54 0.38 -63.56
N LEU A 8 20.46 1.63 -64.02
CA LEU A 8 20.08 2.02 -65.37
C LEU A 8 21.25 1.78 -66.35
N THR A 9 21.07 0.82 -67.26
CA THR A 9 21.94 0.59 -68.41
C THR A 9 21.75 1.69 -69.46
N MET A 10 22.64 2.68 -69.50
CA MET A 10 22.81 3.57 -70.66
C MET A 10 23.86 3.00 -71.62
N LYS A 11 23.43 2.65 -72.84
CA LYS A 11 24.30 2.28 -73.96
C LYS A 11 24.72 3.55 -74.72
N PRO A 12 26.02 3.79 -74.98
CA PRO A 12 26.46 4.86 -75.87
C PRO A 12 26.30 4.45 -77.35
N VAL A 13 25.73 5.35 -78.16
CA VAL A 13 25.68 5.25 -79.63
C VAL A 13 27.03 5.72 -80.16
N ALA A 14 27.77 4.81 -80.78
CA ALA A 14 29.06 5.10 -81.41
C ALA A 14 28.85 5.89 -82.72
N ALA A 15 29.67 6.93 -82.88
CA ALA A 15 29.72 7.82 -84.02
C ALA A 15 30.37 7.14 -85.24
N ASP A 16 29.74 7.32 -86.40
CA ASP A 16 30.13 6.77 -87.69
C ASP A 16 31.32 7.54 -88.27
N GLY A 17 32.42 6.83 -88.51
CA GLY A 17 33.68 7.37 -89.02
C GLY A 17 33.67 7.45 -90.55
N ARG A 18 33.74 8.68 -91.08
CA ARG A 18 33.91 8.97 -92.51
C ARG A 18 35.28 8.54 -93.02
N HIS A 19 35.31 7.85 -94.16
CA HIS A 19 36.49 7.73 -95.02
C HIS A 19 36.32 8.53 -96.32
N ARG A 20 37.24 9.49 -96.51
CA ARG A 20 37.79 10.04 -97.78
C ARG A 20 37.92 8.94 -98.86
N SER A 21 37.85 9.15 -100.17
CA SER A 21 37.99 10.31 -101.06
C SER A 21 37.90 9.77 -102.50
N SER A 22 37.45 10.55 -103.49
CA SER A 22 38.05 10.49 -104.84
C SER A 22 37.70 11.73 -105.66
N VAL A 23 38.76 12.30 -106.24
CA VAL A 23 38.84 13.43 -107.15
C VAL A 23 38.35 13.06 -108.55
N THR A 24 37.63 13.97 -109.21
CA THR A 24 37.66 14.16 -110.67
C THR A 24 37.37 15.63 -110.99
N THR A 25 38.31 16.25 -111.69
CA THR A 25 38.36 17.63 -112.21
C THR A 25 37.70 17.69 -113.58
N VAL A 26 36.76 18.60 -113.83
CA VAL A 26 36.30 18.95 -115.19
C VAL A 26 35.70 20.37 -115.21
N ASP A 27 36.26 21.20 -116.10
CA ASP A 27 35.76 22.38 -116.82
C ASP A 27 35.41 23.71 -116.08
N ASP A 28 36.35 24.66 -116.23
CA ASP A 28 36.18 26.11 -116.10
C ASP A 28 35.32 26.70 -117.24
N ASP A 29 34.65 27.82 -116.93
CA ASP A 29 34.18 28.93 -117.81
C ASP A 29 32.66 29.21 -117.95
N ASP A 30 31.77 28.57 -117.19
CA ASP A 30 30.36 29.02 -116.95
C ASP A 30 29.93 28.98 -115.46
N ASP A 31 30.90 28.77 -114.55
CA ASP A 31 30.68 28.42 -113.14
C ASP A 31 30.39 29.59 -112.18
N ASP A 32 30.70 30.84 -112.56
CA ASP A 32 30.58 31.99 -111.64
C ASP A 32 29.13 32.28 -111.18
N LEU A 33 28.10 31.82 -111.94
CA LEU A 33 26.69 32.00 -111.59
C LEU A 33 26.08 30.77 -110.86
N GLU A 34 26.53 29.55 -111.15
CA GLU A 34 26.13 28.33 -110.42
C GLU A 34 26.87 28.20 -109.08
N GLU A 35 28.14 28.61 -109.01
CA GLU A 35 28.90 28.69 -107.76
C GLU A 35 28.32 29.76 -106.82
N ALA A 36 27.85 30.90 -107.35
CA ALA A 36 27.17 31.92 -106.57
C ALA A 36 25.82 31.44 -106.01
N THR A 37 25.01 30.71 -106.79
CA THR A 37 23.70 30.21 -106.32
C THR A 37 23.83 29.06 -105.32
N THR A 38 24.80 28.17 -105.50
CA THR A 38 25.13 27.11 -104.53
C THR A 38 25.77 27.65 -103.26
N ALA A 39 26.62 28.69 -103.34
CA ALA A 39 27.16 29.40 -102.19
C ALA A 39 26.05 30.08 -101.36
N VAL A 40 25.06 30.69 -102.03
CA VAL A 40 23.89 31.29 -101.36
C VAL A 40 23.03 30.22 -100.67
N ALA A 41 22.78 29.07 -101.30
CA ALA A 41 22.04 27.96 -100.69
C ALA A 41 22.78 27.36 -99.47
N ASN A 42 24.10 27.21 -99.56
CA ASN A 42 24.95 26.77 -98.44
C ASN A 42 24.93 27.78 -97.28
N ALA A 43 24.98 29.09 -97.58
CA ALA A 43 24.86 30.12 -96.57
C ALA A 43 23.49 30.10 -95.87
N GLN A 44 22.40 29.87 -96.61
CA GLN A 44 21.06 29.72 -96.04
C GLN A 44 20.94 28.46 -95.16
N LEU A 45 21.53 27.33 -95.59
CA LEU A 45 21.56 26.10 -94.81
C LEU A 45 22.38 26.27 -93.53
N LEU A 46 23.54 26.92 -93.60
CA LEU A 46 24.37 27.24 -92.44
C LEU A 46 23.64 28.17 -91.47
N ALA A 47 22.91 29.17 -91.96
CA ALA A 47 22.09 30.03 -91.14
C ALA A 47 20.94 29.26 -90.44
N ALA A 48 20.27 28.35 -91.15
CA ALA A 48 19.23 27.49 -90.58
C ALA A 48 19.79 26.54 -89.51
N LYS A 49 20.96 25.94 -89.77
CA LYS A 49 21.65 25.06 -88.80
C LYS A 49 22.18 25.83 -87.59
N ALA A 50 22.67 27.05 -87.78
CA ALA A 50 23.05 27.92 -86.68
C ALA A 50 21.84 28.26 -85.81
N LEU A 51 20.68 28.53 -86.41
CA LEU A 51 19.44 28.75 -85.67
C LEU A 51 19.00 27.51 -84.90
N GLU A 52 19.03 26.32 -85.52
CA GLU A 52 18.72 25.04 -84.86
C GLU A 52 19.66 24.77 -83.67
N LEU A 53 20.97 25.01 -83.81
CA LEU A 53 21.94 24.87 -82.73
C LEU A 53 21.65 25.85 -81.59
N THR A 54 21.33 27.11 -81.88
CA THR A 54 20.98 28.07 -80.83
C THR A 54 19.68 27.69 -80.12
N GLN A 55 18.71 27.13 -80.82
CA GLN A 55 17.48 26.64 -80.21
C GLN A 55 17.75 25.42 -79.32
N LEU A 56 18.52 24.45 -79.82
CA LEU A 56 18.89 23.27 -79.06
C LEU A 56 19.67 23.65 -77.79
N GLN A 57 20.60 24.59 -77.90
CA GLN A 57 21.37 25.09 -76.76
C GLN A 57 20.46 25.72 -75.72
N ARG A 58 19.50 26.57 -76.11
CA ARG A 58 18.51 27.13 -75.18
C ARG A 58 17.68 26.05 -74.49
N THR A 59 17.17 25.07 -75.25
CA THR A 59 16.38 23.98 -74.65
C THR A 59 17.19 23.10 -73.70
N HIS A 60 18.48 22.92 -73.99
CA HIS A 60 19.40 22.20 -73.11
C HIS A 60 19.66 23.01 -71.82
N ASP A 61 19.90 24.31 -71.94
CA ASP A 61 20.12 25.18 -70.78
C ASP A 61 18.87 25.25 -69.88
N GLU A 62 17.67 25.28 -70.47
CA GLU A 62 16.40 25.18 -69.76
C GLU A 62 16.24 23.83 -69.04
N TYR A 63 16.57 22.72 -69.71
CA TYR A 63 16.55 21.39 -69.11
C TYR A 63 17.50 21.31 -67.91
N VAL A 64 18.77 21.72 -68.08
CA VAL A 64 19.77 21.72 -67.00
C VAL A 64 19.28 22.56 -65.82
N LYS A 65 18.74 23.75 -66.09
CA LYS A 65 18.19 24.62 -65.04
C LYS A 65 17.06 23.94 -64.27
N SER A 66 16.09 23.35 -64.98
CA SER A 66 14.98 22.64 -64.33
C SER A 66 15.46 21.43 -63.53
N SER A 67 16.43 20.67 -64.04
CA SER A 67 17.03 19.53 -63.33
C SER A 67 17.67 19.97 -62.02
N CYS A 68 18.47 21.05 -62.03
CA CYS A 68 19.09 21.59 -60.82
C CYS A 68 18.07 22.17 -59.83
N GLU A 69 16.94 22.73 -60.31
CA GLU A 69 15.85 23.17 -59.45
C GLU A 69 15.18 21.96 -58.76
N TYR A 70 14.89 20.88 -59.49
CA TYR A 70 14.34 19.65 -58.93
C TYR A 70 15.29 18.97 -57.94
N GLU A 71 16.58 18.89 -58.25
CA GLU A 71 17.60 18.35 -57.33
C GLU A 71 17.60 19.12 -56.01
N ARG A 72 17.59 20.46 -56.05
CA ARG A 72 17.53 21.30 -54.84
C ARG A 72 16.24 21.10 -54.03
N GLU A 73 15.10 20.93 -54.71
CA GLU A 73 13.82 20.64 -54.06
C GLU A 73 13.86 19.28 -53.34
N LEU A 74 14.43 18.26 -54.00
CA LEU A 74 14.59 16.93 -53.43
C LEU A 74 15.56 16.94 -52.23
N GLU A 75 16.69 17.64 -52.33
CA GLU A 75 17.62 17.83 -51.20
C GLU A 75 16.94 18.48 -50.00
N THR A 76 16.14 19.53 -50.25
CA THR A 76 15.38 20.22 -49.19
C THR A 76 14.38 19.28 -48.52
N GLU A 77 13.73 18.43 -49.31
CA GLU A 77 12.75 17.47 -48.82
C GLU A 77 13.41 16.33 -48.03
N VAL A 78 14.57 15.84 -48.47
CA VAL A 78 15.40 14.87 -47.73
C VAL A 78 15.81 15.47 -46.39
N ASP A 79 16.37 16.68 -46.37
CA ASP A 79 16.75 17.40 -45.14
C ASP A 79 15.57 17.53 -44.17
N ARG A 80 14.37 17.81 -44.70
CA ARG A 80 13.14 17.92 -43.91
C ARG A 80 12.77 16.58 -43.28
N TYR A 81 12.85 15.49 -44.04
CA TYR A 81 12.56 14.15 -43.52
C TYR A 81 13.61 13.68 -42.52
N GLU A 82 14.89 13.94 -42.76
CA GLU A 82 15.96 13.60 -41.81
C GLU A 82 15.76 14.31 -40.47
N LYS A 83 15.47 15.61 -40.48
CA LYS A 83 15.14 16.38 -39.26
C LYS A 83 13.92 15.81 -38.55
N LYS A 84 12.87 15.45 -39.29
CA LYS A 84 11.66 14.84 -38.71
C LYS A 84 11.97 13.48 -38.09
N THR A 85 12.77 12.65 -38.74
CA THR A 85 13.20 11.35 -38.22
C THR A 85 13.99 11.51 -36.94
N GLN A 86 14.97 12.42 -36.91
CA GLN A 86 15.75 12.72 -35.69
C GLN A 86 14.86 13.20 -34.53
N GLN A 87 13.87 14.06 -34.80
CA GLN A 87 12.91 14.50 -33.79
C GLN A 87 12.07 13.32 -33.26
N LEU A 88 11.57 12.46 -34.16
CA LEU A 88 10.80 11.29 -33.76
C LEU A 88 11.64 10.31 -32.93
N GLU A 89 12.90 10.07 -33.30
CA GLU A 89 13.82 9.23 -32.53
C GLU A 89 14.08 9.80 -31.12
N GLN A 90 14.32 11.11 -31.01
CA GLN A 90 14.49 11.77 -29.72
C GLN A 90 13.24 11.65 -28.83
N THR A 91 12.05 11.88 -29.40
CA THR A 91 10.79 11.73 -28.66
C THR A 91 10.55 10.28 -28.23
N THR A 92 10.88 9.32 -29.09
CA THR A 92 10.77 7.89 -28.78
C THR A 92 11.69 7.52 -27.62
N ALA A 93 12.96 7.91 -27.68
CA ALA A 93 13.93 7.67 -26.62
C ALA A 93 13.57 8.38 -25.30
N GLN A 94 12.88 9.51 -25.36
CA GLN A 94 12.33 10.17 -24.17
C GLN A 94 11.17 9.36 -23.57
N LEU A 95 10.18 8.99 -24.38
CA LEU A 95 9.02 8.22 -23.94
C LEU A 95 9.40 6.85 -23.39
N GLU A 96 10.44 6.21 -23.94
CA GLU A 96 10.96 4.94 -23.42
C GLU A 96 11.58 5.08 -22.01
N ARG A 97 12.26 6.19 -21.74
CA ARG A 97 12.79 6.50 -20.40
C ARG A 97 11.66 6.76 -19.42
N GLU A 98 10.69 7.60 -19.79
CA GLU A 98 9.52 7.90 -18.96
C GLU A 98 8.70 6.64 -18.68
N ARG A 99 8.50 5.77 -19.68
CA ARG A 99 7.86 4.46 -19.50
C ARG A 99 8.63 3.60 -18.51
N SER A 100 9.95 3.50 -18.63
CA SER A 100 10.78 2.70 -17.73
C SER A 100 10.72 3.22 -16.30
N GLU A 101 10.74 4.53 -16.11
CA GLU A 101 10.59 5.18 -14.80
C GLU A 101 9.21 4.92 -14.19
N LEU A 102 8.14 5.10 -14.97
CA LEU A 102 6.78 4.80 -14.50
C LEU A 102 6.63 3.32 -14.14
N HIS A 103 7.24 2.41 -14.89
CA HIS A 103 7.23 0.99 -14.58
C HIS A 103 7.92 0.70 -13.24
N ALA A 104 9.11 1.26 -13.02
CA ALA A 104 9.81 1.11 -11.75
C ALA A 104 9.01 1.68 -10.57
N ASN A 105 8.33 2.82 -10.75
CA ASN A 105 7.46 3.41 -9.73
C ASN A 105 6.25 2.53 -9.42
N ILE A 106 5.62 1.93 -10.44
CA ILE A 106 4.51 0.99 -10.27
C ILE A 106 4.98 -0.27 -9.52
N GLU A 107 6.14 -0.81 -9.86
CA GLU A 107 6.71 -1.97 -9.19
C GLU A 107 7.04 -1.68 -7.73
N GLY A 108 7.67 -0.54 -7.44
CA GLY A 108 7.94 -0.09 -6.07
C GLY A 108 6.66 0.08 -5.26
N GLY A 109 5.64 0.74 -5.83
CA GLY A 109 4.33 0.89 -5.18
C GLY A 109 3.62 -0.44 -4.92
N ARG A 110 3.77 -1.42 -5.83
CA ARG A 110 3.23 -2.77 -5.65
C ARG A 110 3.91 -3.51 -4.49
N GLU A 111 5.23 -3.39 -4.36
CA GLU A 111 5.98 -4.00 -3.26
C GLU A 111 5.59 -3.39 -1.91
N GLU A 112 5.49 -2.06 -1.83
CA GLU A 112 5.02 -1.36 -0.63
C GLU A 112 3.61 -1.80 -0.24
N LEU A 113 2.69 -1.91 -1.20
CA LEU A 113 1.33 -2.40 -0.98
C LEU A 113 1.35 -3.83 -0.43
N GLN A 114 2.19 -4.72 -0.96
CA GLN A 114 2.31 -6.09 -0.48
C GLN A 114 2.86 -6.15 0.96
N VAL A 115 3.80 -5.27 1.31
CA VAL A 115 4.29 -5.14 2.68
C VAL A 115 3.18 -4.63 3.61
N ALA A 116 2.41 -3.63 3.19
CA ALA A 116 1.28 -3.09 3.96
C ALA A 116 0.20 -4.16 4.22
N GLN A 117 -0.17 -4.93 3.19
CA GLN A 117 -1.14 -6.03 3.31
C GLN A 117 -0.68 -7.12 4.28
N ARG A 118 0.61 -7.50 4.25
CA ARG A 118 1.17 -8.46 5.21
C ARG A 118 1.11 -7.94 6.65
N ARG A 119 1.41 -6.65 6.86
CA ARG A 119 1.31 -6.00 8.18
C ARG A 119 -0.14 -5.93 8.66
N GLU A 120 -1.07 -5.57 7.78
CA GLU A 120 -2.50 -5.56 8.09
C GLU A 120 -2.97 -6.94 8.54
N HIS A 121 -2.66 -7.99 7.78
CA HIS A 121 -3.03 -9.36 8.13
C HIS A 121 -2.46 -9.79 9.49
N MET A 122 -1.19 -9.49 9.76
CA MET A 122 -0.56 -9.76 11.06
C MET A 122 -1.30 -9.06 12.21
N LEU A 123 -1.64 -7.78 12.04
CA LEU A 123 -2.36 -7.00 13.06
C LEU A 123 -3.78 -7.54 13.28
N GLN A 124 -4.47 -7.97 12.21
CA GLN A 124 -5.78 -8.60 12.32
C GLN A 124 -5.71 -9.89 13.13
N THR A 125 -4.72 -10.74 12.89
CA THR A 125 -4.52 -11.98 13.67
C THR A 125 -4.23 -11.68 15.13
N GLN A 126 -3.33 -10.72 15.43
CA GLN A 126 -3.04 -10.30 16.81
C GLN A 126 -4.28 -9.76 17.52
N LEU A 127 -5.10 -8.97 16.83
CA LEU A 127 -6.34 -8.43 17.37
C LEU A 127 -7.34 -9.54 17.72
N GLN A 128 -7.46 -10.57 16.88
CA GLN A 128 -8.32 -11.72 17.18
C GLN A 128 -7.79 -12.54 18.37
N GLU A 129 -6.47 -12.74 18.45
CA GLU A 129 -5.86 -13.41 19.59
C GLU A 129 -6.10 -12.67 20.90
N MET A 130 -5.98 -11.34 20.89
CA MET A 130 -6.24 -10.51 22.07
C MET A 130 -7.72 -10.53 22.49
N LYS A 131 -8.64 -10.48 21.52
CA LYS A 131 -10.08 -10.65 21.81
C LYS A 131 -10.37 -11.97 22.51
N TRP A 132 -9.78 -13.06 22.01
CA TRP A 132 -9.96 -14.37 22.63
C TRP A 132 -9.33 -14.44 24.03
N LYS A 133 -8.16 -13.84 24.24
CA LYS A 133 -7.56 -13.74 25.59
C LYS A 133 -8.43 -12.95 26.56
N ILE A 134 -9.03 -11.84 26.13
CA ILE A 134 -9.96 -11.04 26.93
C ILE A 134 -11.15 -11.89 27.37
N GLN A 135 -11.81 -12.58 26.43
CA GLN A 135 -12.95 -13.45 26.75
C GLN A 135 -12.60 -14.55 27.77
N ARG A 136 -11.40 -15.14 27.67
CA ARG A 136 -10.94 -16.13 28.65
C ARG A 136 -10.69 -15.54 30.03
N LEU A 137 -10.17 -14.32 30.10
CA LEU A 137 -9.97 -13.62 31.37
C LEU A 137 -11.30 -13.21 32.00
N GLU A 138 -12.27 -12.77 31.19
CA GLU A 138 -13.63 -12.47 31.65
C GLU A 138 -14.29 -13.72 32.25
N GLN A 139 -14.26 -14.86 31.54
CA GLN A 139 -14.77 -16.14 32.04
C GLN A 139 -14.10 -16.54 33.37
N ALA A 140 -12.77 -16.46 33.44
CA ALA A 140 -12.04 -16.81 34.66
C ALA A 140 -12.35 -15.86 35.83
N ASN A 141 -12.61 -14.59 35.55
CA ASN A 141 -13.04 -13.63 36.57
C ASN A 141 -14.45 -13.97 37.09
N ASP A 142 -15.39 -14.28 36.20
CA ASP A 142 -16.75 -14.70 36.60
C ASP A 142 -16.74 -15.96 37.48
N ASP A 143 -15.87 -16.93 37.15
CA ASP A 143 -15.67 -18.15 37.94
C ASP A 143 -15.09 -17.82 39.34
N LEU A 144 -14.12 -16.90 39.42
CA LEU A 144 -13.54 -16.44 40.67
C LEU A 144 -14.54 -15.69 41.54
N GLU A 145 -15.34 -14.79 40.97
CA GLU A 145 -16.40 -14.07 41.67
C GLU A 145 -17.47 -15.02 42.21
N THR A 146 -17.78 -16.09 41.45
CA THR A 146 -18.69 -17.15 41.89
C THR A 146 -18.09 -17.92 43.07
N ALA A 147 -16.82 -18.33 42.97
CA ALA A 147 -16.12 -19.02 44.06
C ALA A 147 -16.04 -18.14 45.33
N ALA A 148 -15.79 -16.84 45.18
CA ALA A 148 -15.77 -15.88 46.28
C ALA A 148 -17.14 -15.78 46.98
N ARG A 149 -18.24 -15.72 46.22
CA ARG A 149 -19.60 -15.73 46.77
C ARG A 149 -19.92 -17.01 47.55
N ILE A 150 -19.53 -18.17 47.01
CA ILE A 150 -19.70 -19.47 47.70
C ILE A 150 -18.90 -19.52 49.00
N ALA A 151 -17.64 -19.07 48.96
CA ALA A 151 -16.78 -19.03 50.14
C ALA A 151 -17.35 -18.10 51.21
N GLN A 152 -17.84 -16.92 50.82
CA GLN A 152 -18.47 -15.96 51.73
C GLN A 152 -19.71 -16.55 52.41
N ALA A 153 -20.61 -17.17 51.66
CA ALA A 153 -21.78 -17.85 52.23
C ALA A 153 -21.37 -18.99 53.19
N THR A 154 -20.31 -19.73 52.86
CA THR A 154 -19.79 -20.79 53.73
C THR A 154 -19.22 -20.22 55.03
N ILE A 155 -18.54 -19.06 54.97
CA ILE A 155 -18.03 -18.37 56.16
C ILE A 155 -19.20 -17.93 57.06
N GLU A 156 -20.24 -17.33 56.49
CA GLU A 156 -21.44 -16.90 57.21
C GLU A 156 -22.15 -18.08 57.88
N ASP A 157 -22.33 -19.19 57.16
CA ASP A 157 -22.90 -20.44 57.73
C ASP A 157 -22.07 -20.98 58.91
N LEU A 158 -20.74 -20.92 58.82
CA LEU A 158 -19.86 -21.36 59.89
C LEU A 158 -19.88 -20.40 61.08
N GLN A 159 -19.98 -19.09 60.85
CA GLN A 159 -20.14 -18.07 61.90
C GLN A 159 -21.43 -18.29 62.68
N HIS A 160 -22.57 -18.47 62.00
CA HIS A 160 -23.84 -18.76 62.67
C HIS A 160 -23.80 -20.06 63.48
N LYS A 161 -23.17 -21.12 62.95
CA LYS A 161 -22.97 -22.37 63.72
C LYS A 161 -22.10 -22.14 64.96
N ALA A 162 -21.05 -21.34 64.85
CA ALA A 162 -20.18 -21.01 65.98
C ALA A 162 -20.93 -20.20 67.05
N GLU A 163 -21.76 -19.24 66.65
CA GLU A 163 -22.62 -18.46 67.55
C GLU A 163 -23.61 -19.36 68.29
N THR A 164 -24.31 -20.25 67.58
CA THR A 164 -25.24 -21.21 68.18
C THR A 164 -24.54 -22.14 69.19
N LEU A 165 -23.35 -22.65 68.85
CA LEU A 165 -22.57 -23.48 69.77
C LEU A 165 -22.11 -22.71 71.01
N LEU A 166 -21.79 -21.42 70.85
CA LEU A 166 -21.42 -20.54 71.95
C LEU A 166 -22.61 -20.29 72.89
N GLU A 167 -23.79 -20.00 72.33
CA GLU A 167 -25.05 -19.86 73.10
C GLU A 167 -25.37 -21.13 73.89
N GLN A 168 -25.28 -22.31 73.26
CA GLN A 168 -25.44 -23.60 73.93
C GLN A 168 -24.42 -23.81 75.05
N ASN A 169 -23.17 -23.40 74.84
CA ASN A 169 -22.13 -23.51 75.87
C ASN A 169 -22.43 -22.62 77.08
N VAL A 170 -22.88 -21.38 76.85
CA VAL A 170 -23.30 -20.44 77.91
C VAL A 170 -24.48 -21.02 78.70
N PHE A 171 -25.47 -21.61 78.01
CA PHE A 171 -26.61 -22.26 78.66
C PHE A 171 -26.17 -23.42 79.57
N LEU A 172 -25.33 -24.32 79.05
CA LEU A 172 -24.80 -25.45 79.83
C LEU A 172 -23.93 -25.02 81.00
N GLN A 173 -23.16 -23.92 80.85
CA GLN A 173 -22.40 -23.34 81.96
C GLN A 173 -23.34 -22.84 83.07
N HIS A 174 -24.42 -22.14 82.70
CA HIS A 174 -25.42 -21.69 83.67
C HIS A 174 -26.09 -22.86 84.41
N GLU A 175 -26.54 -23.91 83.69
CA GLU A 175 -27.11 -25.12 84.32
C GLU A 175 -26.12 -25.80 85.25
N LYS A 176 -24.85 -25.90 84.85
CA LYS A 176 -23.78 -26.46 85.69
C LYS A 176 -23.60 -25.66 86.97
N GLU A 177 -23.57 -24.33 86.87
CA GLU A 177 -23.46 -23.45 88.05
C GLU A 177 -24.66 -23.59 88.99
N GLU A 178 -25.87 -23.71 88.44
CA GLU A 178 -27.08 -23.91 89.22
C GLU A 178 -27.06 -25.25 89.97
N LEU A 179 -26.70 -26.35 89.29
CA LEU A 179 -26.50 -27.64 89.92
C LEU A 179 -25.43 -27.58 91.00
N GLN A 180 -24.29 -26.92 90.75
CA GLN A 180 -23.24 -26.74 91.75
C GLN A 180 -23.73 -25.98 93.00
N ARG A 181 -24.57 -24.94 92.81
CA ARG A 181 -25.21 -24.24 93.94
C ARG A 181 -26.12 -25.15 94.73
N GLN A 182 -26.96 -25.95 94.05
CA GLN A 182 -27.84 -26.93 94.70
C GLN A 182 -27.04 -27.98 95.49
N PHE A 183 -25.99 -28.55 94.88
CA PHE A 183 -25.09 -29.49 95.55
C PHE A 183 -24.41 -28.88 96.79
N SER A 184 -23.93 -27.64 96.67
CA SER A 184 -23.30 -26.94 97.80
C SER A 184 -24.29 -26.69 98.95
N ALA A 185 -25.53 -26.34 98.62
CA ALA A 185 -26.60 -26.17 99.61
C ALA A 185 -26.94 -27.48 100.33
N VAL A 186 -27.02 -28.60 99.60
CA VAL A 186 -27.22 -29.93 100.19
C VAL A 186 -26.05 -30.31 101.09
N ASN A 187 -24.80 -30.11 100.66
CA ASN A 187 -23.63 -30.40 101.50
C ASN A 187 -23.60 -29.56 102.80
N LEU A 188 -23.96 -28.28 102.74
CA LEU A 188 -24.08 -27.42 103.93
C LEU A 188 -25.18 -27.89 104.90
N THR A 189 -26.28 -28.48 104.40
CA THR A 189 -27.32 -29.08 105.26
C THR A 189 -26.91 -30.42 105.87
N VAL A 190 -25.95 -31.13 105.27
CA VAL A 190 -25.38 -32.38 105.81
C VAL A 190 -24.27 -32.08 106.82
N GLU A 191 -23.49 -31.01 106.65
CA GLU A 191 -22.45 -30.58 107.60
C GLU A 191 -22.97 -29.93 108.90
N GLY A 192 -24.30 -29.75 109.05
CA GLY A 192 -24.96 -29.46 110.33
C GLY A 192 -24.98 -30.64 111.31
N THR A 193 -24.56 -31.84 110.87
CA THR A 193 -24.39 -33.03 111.71
C THR A 193 -23.16 -33.81 111.24
N THR A 194 -21.97 -33.36 111.62
CA THR A 194 -20.89 -34.17 112.22
C THR A 194 -19.55 -33.44 112.12
N ALA A 195 -18.96 -33.18 113.28
CA ALA A 195 -17.57 -32.77 113.43
C ALA A 195 -16.62 -33.94 113.12
N GLY A 196 -15.47 -33.67 112.52
CA GLY A 196 -14.32 -34.59 112.55
C GLY A 196 -13.33 -34.44 111.38
N PRO A 197 -12.03 -34.14 111.64
CA PRO A 197 -11.02 -33.90 110.62
C PRO A 197 -10.29 -35.19 110.21
N GLY A 198 -9.82 -35.27 108.96
CA GLY A 198 -9.09 -36.45 108.48
C GLY A 198 -8.39 -36.23 107.14
N ALA A 199 -7.10 -36.50 107.13
CA ALA A 199 -6.15 -36.20 106.07
C ALA A 199 -6.18 -37.17 104.87
N ALA A 200 -5.53 -36.69 103.79
CA ALA A 200 -4.63 -37.40 102.88
C ALA A 200 -5.18 -38.09 101.61
N ALA A 201 -4.39 -37.87 100.55
CA ALA A 201 -3.87 -38.87 99.60
C ALA A 201 -4.35 -38.80 98.13
N THR A 202 -3.41 -38.34 97.29
CA THR A 202 -2.90 -38.99 96.05
C THR A 202 -3.84 -39.40 94.91
N GLY A 203 -3.49 -38.90 93.72
CA GLY A 203 -3.05 -39.79 92.63
C GLY A 203 -3.94 -39.93 91.40
N ALA A 204 -3.40 -39.52 90.24
CA ALA A 204 -3.67 -40.00 88.87
C ALA A 204 -5.12 -39.83 88.34
N THR A 205 -5.44 -39.60 87.06
CA THR A 205 -4.84 -40.01 85.79
C THR A 205 -5.61 -39.21 84.72
N ARG A 206 -4.96 -38.50 83.79
CA ARG A 206 -5.64 -37.91 82.61
C ARG A 206 -5.64 -38.96 81.49
N PRO A 207 -6.79 -39.34 80.91
CA PRO A 207 -6.79 -40.18 79.73
C PRO A 207 -6.61 -39.35 78.46
N SER A 208 -5.68 -39.83 77.66
CA SER A 208 -5.58 -39.79 76.21
C SER A 208 -6.83 -39.39 75.41
N SER A 209 -6.64 -38.46 74.46
CA SER A 209 -7.36 -38.51 73.19
C SER A 209 -6.33 -38.72 72.07
N SER A 210 -6.50 -39.85 71.39
CA SER A 210 -5.68 -40.35 70.31
C SER A 210 -6.22 -39.94 68.94
N ARG A 211 -5.29 -39.54 68.07
CA ARG A 211 -5.11 -40.00 66.67
C ARG A 211 -6.26 -39.84 65.67
N PHE A 212 -6.00 -39.05 64.64
CA PHE A 212 -5.87 -39.42 63.21
C PHE A 212 -4.96 -38.33 62.60
N SER A 213 -3.75 -38.52 62.06
CA SER A 213 -3.18 -39.44 61.07
C SER A 213 -3.94 -39.52 59.75
N ARG A 214 -3.48 -38.73 58.76
CA ARG A 214 -3.10 -39.22 57.42
C ARG A 214 -2.12 -38.26 56.73
N LYS A 215 -1.06 -38.87 56.20
CA LYS A 215 0.01 -38.34 55.34
C LYS A 215 -0.49 -38.20 53.90
N SER A 216 0.10 -37.25 53.15
CA SER A 216 0.83 -37.42 51.88
C SER A 216 1.02 -36.03 51.23
N SER A 217 2.26 -35.59 51.01
CA SER A 217 3.05 -35.73 49.75
C SER A 217 2.45 -34.86 48.63
N SER A 218 3.13 -33.89 48.03
CA SER A 218 4.46 -33.97 47.41
C SER A 218 5.12 -32.60 47.19
N GLN A 219 6.45 -32.62 47.25
CA GLN A 219 7.38 -31.61 46.77
C GLN A 219 7.22 -31.35 45.26
N LEU A 220 7.46 -30.11 44.80
CA LEU A 220 8.35 -29.78 43.67
C LEU A 220 8.80 -28.30 43.74
N THR A 221 10.11 -28.14 43.95
CA THR A 221 11.07 -27.09 43.49
C THR A 221 10.85 -25.59 43.77
N PRO A 222 11.89 -24.90 44.31
CA PRO A 222 12.11 -23.47 44.17
C PRO A 222 13.13 -23.18 43.07
N GLU A 223 12.81 -22.30 42.11
CA GLU A 223 13.83 -21.62 41.31
C GLU A 223 13.53 -20.13 41.26
N ALA A 224 14.51 -19.39 41.78
CA ALA A 224 14.59 -17.95 41.74
C ALA A 224 14.99 -17.49 40.34
N ALA A 225 14.30 -16.48 39.81
CA ALA A 225 14.92 -15.52 38.90
C ALA A 225 14.19 -14.18 38.91
N ASN A 226 14.91 -13.18 39.44
CA ASN A 226 14.99 -11.82 38.93
C ASN A 226 13.87 -10.81 39.30
N LEU A 227 14.01 -10.27 40.52
CA LEU A 227 13.65 -8.89 40.81
C LEU A 227 14.60 -7.94 40.07
N GLN A 228 14.15 -7.36 38.96
CA GLN A 228 14.73 -6.15 38.40
C GLN A 228 13.76 -4.97 38.55
N ASN A 229 14.07 -4.14 39.54
CA ASN A 229 13.99 -2.68 39.53
C ASN A 229 12.92 -2.05 38.63
N GLY A 230 11.76 -1.80 39.23
CA GLY A 230 10.75 -0.88 38.72
C GLY A 230 11.27 0.56 38.66
N ASN A 231 11.83 0.94 37.51
CA ASN A 231 11.96 2.33 37.12
C ASN A 231 10.56 2.90 36.84
N LYS A 232 10.03 3.64 37.82
CA LYS A 232 8.82 4.47 37.69
C LYS A 232 9.05 5.58 36.66
N LYS A 233 8.89 5.28 35.37
CA LYS A 233 8.68 6.31 34.35
C LYS A 233 7.22 6.74 34.44
N LYS A 234 7.01 7.98 34.89
CA LYS A 234 5.75 8.71 34.84
C LYS A 234 5.30 8.78 33.37
N GLY A 235 4.45 7.84 32.97
CA GLY A 235 3.67 7.96 31.74
C GLY A 235 2.63 9.04 31.96
N ARG A 236 2.76 10.15 31.23
CA ARG A 236 1.66 11.08 31.00
C ARG A 236 0.55 10.26 30.32
N TYR A 237 -0.57 10.11 30.99
CA TYR A 237 -1.82 9.71 30.36
C TYR A 237 -2.08 10.69 29.20
N PRO A 238 -2.28 10.25 27.95
CA PRO A 238 -2.96 11.08 26.99
C PRO A 238 -4.41 11.23 27.49
N GLU A 239 -4.88 12.48 27.51
CA GLU A 239 -6.28 12.79 27.76
C GLU A 239 -7.15 11.84 26.93
N VAL A 240 -8.06 11.16 27.62
CA VAL A 240 -9.20 10.49 27.00
C VAL A 240 -9.97 11.60 26.29
N LEU A 241 -9.66 11.81 25.01
CA LEU A 241 -10.55 12.49 24.10
C LEU A 241 -11.81 11.64 24.06
N GLU A 242 -12.82 12.09 24.80
CA GLU A 242 -14.21 11.71 24.64
C GLU A 242 -14.64 12.10 23.21
N THR A 243 -14.23 11.31 22.22
CA THR A 243 -14.89 11.31 20.92
C THR A 243 -16.16 10.49 21.08
N CYS A 244 -17.23 11.15 21.50
CA CYS A 244 -18.58 10.64 21.44
C CYS A 244 -18.83 10.00 20.07
N ILE A 245 -19.18 8.72 20.07
CA ILE A 245 -19.71 7.99 18.93
C ILE A 245 -21.05 8.64 18.56
N HIS A 246 -21.03 9.59 17.63
CA HIS A 246 -22.22 10.18 17.01
C HIS A 246 -22.49 9.57 15.63
N LEU A 247 -22.40 8.25 15.48
CA LEU A 247 -22.72 7.60 14.20
C LEU A 247 -24.21 7.25 14.01
N THR A 248 -25.06 7.37 15.04
CA THR A 248 -26.47 6.92 14.96
C THR A 248 -27.52 7.96 15.35
N CYS A 249 -27.14 9.20 15.70
CA CYS A 249 -28.11 10.23 16.03
C CYS A 249 -28.83 10.77 14.79
N ARG A 250 -30.09 10.33 14.56
CA ARG A 250 -30.97 10.84 13.48
C ARG A 250 -31.16 12.36 13.52
N LYS A 251 -31.05 13.01 14.70
CA LYS A 251 -31.18 14.46 14.87
C LYS A 251 -29.98 15.26 14.33
N CYS A 252 -28.78 14.68 14.25
CA CYS A 252 -27.59 15.36 13.72
C CYS A 252 -27.50 15.30 12.18
N ARG A 253 -28.25 14.42 11.53
CA ARG A 253 -28.25 14.29 10.05
C ARG A 253 -29.08 15.36 9.33
N ALA A 254 -29.90 16.11 10.06
CA ALA A 254 -30.88 17.04 9.51
C ALA A 254 -30.50 18.52 9.64
N ASN A 255 -29.33 18.88 10.16
CA ASN A 255 -28.92 20.28 10.26
C ASN A 255 -27.73 20.62 9.35
N LYS A 256 -27.93 21.70 8.60
CA LYS A 256 -27.11 22.28 7.53
C LYS A 256 -25.63 22.51 7.89
N PRO A 257 -24.75 22.58 6.88
CA PRO A 257 -23.33 22.87 7.07
C PRO A 257 -23.12 24.30 7.56
N HIS A 258 -22.35 24.45 8.64
CA HIS A 258 -21.80 25.74 9.03
C HIS A 258 -20.69 26.13 8.06
N SER A 259 -21.00 27.09 7.20
CA SER A 259 -20.05 27.87 6.42
C SER A 259 -19.38 28.91 7.32
N HIS A 260 -18.17 28.65 7.79
CA HIS A 260 -17.25 29.68 8.27
C HIS A 260 -15.81 29.25 7.99
N ASN A 261 -15.24 29.72 6.88
CA ASN A 261 -14.13 30.67 6.98
C ASN A 261 -13.84 31.29 5.60
N THR A 262 -14.04 32.61 5.52
CA THR A 262 -13.78 33.47 4.37
C THR A 262 -12.52 34.29 4.60
N GLY A 263 -11.62 34.27 3.62
CA GLY A 263 -10.52 35.24 3.41
C GLY A 263 -9.15 34.71 3.85
N SER A 264 -8.06 34.77 3.07
CA SER A 264 -7.76 35.47 1.83
C SER A 264 -6.46 34.93 1.23
N ARG A 265 -6.43 34.58 -0.07
CA ARG A 265 -5.56 35.19 -1.09
C ARG A 265 -5.68 34.47 -2.43
N ALA A 266 -5.77 35.29 -3.47
CA ALA A 266 -5.98 34.93 -4.86
C ALA A 266 -4.81 34.16 -5.47
N SER A 267 -5.13 33.14 -6.27
CA SER A 267 -4.37 32.76 -7.47
C SER A 267 -5.33 32.06 -8.43
N GLU A 268 -5.24 32.46 -9.69
CA GLU A 268 -6.12 32.12 -10.81
C GLU A 268 -6.03 30.65 -11.24
N GLY A 269 -7.12 30.16 -11.83
CA GLY A 269 -7.11 29.06 -12.81
C GLY A 269 -7.32 27.65 -12.27
N GLY A 270 -8.52 27.07 -12.48
CA GLY A 270 -8.72 25.63 -12.26
C GLY A 270 -10.16 25.13 -12.21
N LYS A 271 -10.99 25.41 -13.23
CA LYS A 271 -12.29 24.73 -13.40
C LYS A 271 -12.08 23.31 -13.95
N THR A 272 -11.53 22.38 -13.18
CA THR A 272 -11.36 20.97 -13.63
C THR A 272 -11.72 19.88 -12.61
N SER A 273 -11.95 20.20 -11.33
CA SER A 273 -12.13 19.14 -10.33
C SER A 273 -13.57 18.60 -10.21
N VAL A 274 -14.60 19.38 -10.54
CA VAL A 274 -15.99 18.94 -10.31
C VAL A 274 -16.42 17.86 -11.32
N GLY A 275 -15.99 17.97 -12.59
CA GLY A 275 -16.37 17.02 -13.63
C GLY A 275 -15.63 15.68 -13.61
N PHE A 276 -14.58 15.53 -12.80
CA PHE A 276 -13.82 14.28 -12.68
C PHE A 276 -14.52 13.30 -11.75
N PHE A 277 -14.93 13.76 -10.57
CA PHE A 277 -15.60 12.91 -9.57
C PHE A 277 -17.00 12.46 -10.03
N GLU A 278 -17.73 13.29 -10.77
CA GLU A 278 -19.03 12.92 -11.36
C GLU A 278 -18.89 11.77 -12.38
N ARG A 279 -17.84 11.81 -13.22
CA ARG A 279 -17.55 10.76 -14.21
C ARG A 279 -17.08 9.46 -13.57
N LEU A 280 -16.23 9.54 -12.54
CA LEU A 280 -15.78 8.37 -11.80
C LEU A 280 -16.95 7.67 -11.10
N ARG A 281 -17.88 8.46 -10.55
CA ARG A 281 -19.09 7.95 -9.89
C ARG A 281 -20.02 7.24 -10.88
N LEU A 282 -20.25 7.81 -12.07
CA LEU A 282 -21.07 7.18 -13.10
C LEU A 282 -20.42 5.91 -13.67
N PHE A 283 -19.09 5.86 -13.79
CA PHE A 283 -18.40 4.66 -14.28
C PHE A 283 -18.44 3.49 -13.28
N LEU A 284 -18.35 3.78 -11.98
CA LEU A 284 -18.31 2.75 -10.93
C LEU A 284 -19.70 2.29 -10.47
N PHE A 285 -20.71 3.16 -10.54
CA PHE A 285 -22.04 2.92 -9.98
C PHE A 285 -23.19 3.18 -10.96
N GLY A 286 -22.90 3.28 -12.25
CA GLY A 286 -23.90 3.49 -13.30
C GLY A 286 -24.84 2.28 -13.43
N PRO A 287 -26.12 2.50 -13.77
CA PRO A 287 -27.16 1.46 -13.81
C PRO A 287 -27.07 0.49 -14.99
N GLU A 288 -26.02 0.57 -15.83
CA GLU A 288 -25.83 -0.29 -17.01
C GLU A 288 -24.80 -1.42 -16.79
N ARG A 289 -24.73 -1.98 -15.59
CA ARG A 289 -24.05 -3.26 -15.33
C ARG A 289 -25.01 -4.32 -14.85
#